data_AF-A0A0M6XS47-F1
#
_entry.id   AF-A0A0M6XS47-F1
#
_cell.length_a   1.000
_cell.length_b   1.000
_cell.length_c   1.000
_cell.angle_alpha   90.00
_cell.angle_beta   90.00
_cell.angle_gamma   90.00
#
_symmetry.space_group_name_H-M   'P 1'
#
loop_
_entity.id
_entity.type
_entity.pdbx_description
1 polymer ?
#
loop_
_entity_poly.entity_id
_entity_poly.type
_entity_poly.pdbx_seq_one_letter_code
_entity_poly.pdbx_strand_id
1 'polypeptide(L)'
;MNGVYKFKQRRSADPDFSEEERRQELAFEMLECVPELRAMGRIEAAVEACHRVGFNGFDDACLVALAKVAGVFPLDIRTEAADKFKVHLGSAMDALTSAPDNADFWDNPDLVEEAKRREPKLWRDIEMKMRDAARKRGWD
;
A
#
# COMPACT_ATOMS: atom_id res chain seq x y z
N MET A 1 12.78 -2.38 5.03
CA MET A 1 12.81 -3.76 4.53
C MET A 1 12.37 -3.63 3.09
N ASN A 2 13.34 -3.52 2.18
CA ASN A 2 13.08 -3.14 0.79
C ASN A 2 13.24 -4.37 -0.07
N GLY A 3 12.29 -4.59 -0.97
CA GLY A 3 12.23 -5.84 -1.70
C GLY A 3 11.40 -5.71 -2.96
N VAL A 4 11.85 -6.41 -3.99
CA VAL A 4 11.09 -6.60 -5.22
C VAL A 4 10.38 -7.94 -5.10
N TYR A 5 9.06 -7.89 -5.23
CA TYR A 5 8.21 -9.06 -5.10
C TYR A 5 7.48 -9.29 -6.42
N LYS A 6 7.33 -10.57 -6.78
CA LYS A 6 6.58 -10.99 -7.95
C LYS A 6 5.31 -11.67 -7.50
N PHE A 7 4.19 -11.18 -8.02
CA PHE A 7 2.89 -11.70 -7.68
C PHE A 7 2.12 -12.08 -8.92
N LYS A 8 1.39 -13.19 -8.80
CA LYS A 8 0.45 -13.63 -9.80
C LYS A 8 -0.96 -13.23 -9.35
N GLN A 9 -1.65 -12.46 -10.17
CA GLN A 9 -3.08 -12.21 -9.99
C GLN A 9 -3.83 -13.53 -10.15
N ARG A 10 -4.67 -13.88 -9.18
CA ARG A 10 -5.41 -15.15 -9.16
C ARG A 10 -6.85 -15.01 -9.67
N ARG A 11 -7.35 -13.80 -9.93
CA ARG A 11 -8.78 -13.52 -10.18
C ARG A 11 -9.05 -12.67 -11.44
N SER A 12 -10.35 -12.54 -11.72
CA SER A 12 -10.99 -11.99 -12.92
C SER A 12 -10.44 -10.63 -13.37
N ALA A 13 -10.47 -10.40 -14.69
CA ALA A 13 -10.21 -9.09 -15.30
C ALA A 13 -11.30 -8.04 -15.00
N ASP A 14 -12.41 -8.47 -14.39
CA ASP A 14 -13.52 -7.62 -13.96
C ASP A 14 -13.61 -7.67 -12.42
N PRO A 15 -13.03 -6.68 -11.71
CA PRO A 15 -13.04 -6.63 -10.25
C PRO A 15 -14.46 -6.37 -9.72
N ASP A 16 -14.83 -7.06 -8.64
CA ASP A 16 -16.02 -6.70 -7.89
C ASP A 16 -15.67 -5.51 -6.99
N PHE A 17 -16.36 -4.38 -7.20
CA PHE A 17 -16.21 -3.13 -6.42
C PHE A 17 -17.32 -2.95 -5.38
N SER A 18 -18.21 -3.93 -5.19
CA SER A 18 -19.27 -3.84 -4.18
C SER A 18 -18.74 -4.09 -2.77
N GLU A 19 -19.29 -3.41 -1.75
CA GLU A 19 -18.96 -3.65 -0.33
C GLU A 19 -17.44 -3.61 0.00
N GLU A 20 -16.66 -2.76 -0.68
CA GLU A 20 -15.19 -2.74 -0.54
C GLU A 20 -14.73 -2.51 0.90
N GLU A 21 -15.30 -1.52 1.58
CA GLU A 21 -14.97 -1.20 2.97
C GLU A 21 -15.16 -2.43 3.87
N ARG A 22 -16.33 -3.08 3.77
CA ARG A 22 -16.65 -4.29 4.54
C ARG A 22 -15.73 -5.47 4.19
N ARG A 23 -15.39 -5.65 2.92
CA ARG A 23 -14.43 -6.69 2.50
C ARG A 23 -13.04 -6.40 3.03
N GLN A 24 -12.64 -5.14 3.08
CA GLN A 24 -11.36 -4.72 3.63
C GLN A 24 -11.31 -4.94 5.14
N GLU A 25 -12.36 -4.60 5.88
CA GLU A 25 -12.52 -4.93 7.30
C GLU A 25 -12.39 -6.44 7.54
N LEU A 26 -13.10 -7.25 6.74
CA LEU A 26 -13.03 -8.70 6.84
C LEU A 26 -11.61 -9.22 6.58
N ALA A 27 -10.87 -8.64 5.63
CA ALA A 27 -9.47 -9.03 5.40
C ALA A 27 -8.60 -8.77 6.64
N PHE A 28 -8.79 -7.64 7.33
CA PHE A 28 -8.08 -7.35 8.57
C PHE A 28 -8.48 -8.29 9.70
N GLU A 29 -9.78 -8.56 9.89
CA GLU A 29 -10.25 -9.54 10.88
C GLU A 29 -9.65 -10.93 10.63
N MET A 30 -9.55 -11.35 9.37
CA MET A 30 -8.96 -12.64 9.01
C MET A 30 -7.48 -12.73 9.41
N LEU A 31 -6.70 -11.65 9.24
CA LEU A 31 -5.29 -11.62 9.65
C LEU A 31 -5.11 -11.82 11.17
N GLU A 32 -6.11 -11.43 11.95
CA GLU A 32 -6.12 -11.61 13.40
C GLU A 32 -6.67 -12.97 13.83
N CYS A 33 -7.68 -13.49 13.13
CA CYS A 33 -8.45 -14.64 13.59
C CYS A 33 -8.10 -15.97 12.90
N VAL A 34 -7.48 -15.94 11.71
CA VAL A 34 -7.19 -17.15 10.92
C VAL A 34 -5.77 -17.65 11.22
N PRO A 35 -5.61 -18.83 11.87
CA PRO A 35 -4.30 -19.33 12.27
C PRO A 35 -3.31 -19.52 11.12
N GLU A 36 -3.80 -19.95 9.95
CA GLU A 36 -2.94 -20.16 8.78
C GLU A 36 -2.33 -18.86 8.28
N LEU A 37 -3.07 -17.75 8.32
CA LEU A 37 -2.55 -16.43 7.94
C LEU A 37 -1.52 -15.93 8.94
N ARG A 38 -1.74 -16.18 10.24
CA ARG A 38 -0.78 -15.83 11.30
C ARG A 38 0.53 -16.62 11.22
N ALA A 39 0.49 -17.83 10.65
CA ALA A 39 1.67 -18.66 10.44
C ALA A 39 2.49 -18.24 9.20
N MET A 40 1.94 -17.41 8.31
CA MET A 40 2.63 -16.89 7.11
C MET A 40 3.51 -15.69 7.46
N GLY A 41 4.41 -15.33 6.53
CA GLY A 41 5.06 -14.02 6.56
C GLY A 41 4.03 -12.90 6.40
N ARG A 42 4.28 -11.73 6.98
CA ARG A 42 3.28 -10.64 7.05
C ARG A 42 2.82 -10.14 5.67
N ILE A 43 3.73 -10.15 4.69
CA ILE A 43 3.44 -9.74 3.32
C ILE A 43 2.53 -10.78 2.66
N GLU A 44 2.90 -12.07 2.76
CA GLU A 44 2.13 -13.18 2.22
C GLU A 44 0.74 -13.26 2.85
N ALA A 45 0.66 -13.07 4.17
CA ALA A 45 -0.58 -13.06 4.93
C ALA A 45 -1.52 -11.94 4.44
N ALA A 46 -1.02 -10.70 4.32
CA ALA A 46 -1.82 -9.56 3.85
C ALA A 46 -2.38 -9.79 2.44
N VAL A 47 -1.53 -10.26 1.52
CA VAL A 47 -1.95 -10.56 0.14
C VAL A 47 -2.98 -11.68 0.11
N GLU A 48 -2.76 -12.77 0.85
CA GLU A 48 -3.68 -13.90 0.90
C GLU A 48 -5.03 -13.53 1.57
N ALA A 49 -5.02 -12.70 2.61
CA ALA A 49 -6.24 -12.20 3.25
C ALA A 49 -7.09 -11.38 2.26
N CYS A 50 -6.47 -10.44 1.56
CA CYS A 50 -7.11 -9.64 0.52
C CYS A 50 -7.66 -10.52 -0.62
N HIS A 51 -6.94 -11.55 -1.02
CA HIS A 51 -7.42 -12.51 -2.03
C HIS A 51 -8.66 -13.28 -1.58
N ARG A 52 -8.74 -13.67 -0.30
CA ARG A 52 -9.88 -14.44 0.23
C ARG A 52 -11.17 -13.63 0.24
N VAL A 53 -11.08 -12.32 0.47
CA VAL A 53 -12.22 -11.41 0.39
C VAL A 53 -12.44 -10.85 -1.02
N GLY A 54 -11.62 -11.25 -1.99
CA GLY A 54 -11.85 -10.99 -3.41
C GLY A 54 -11.24 -9.72 -3.99
N PHE A 55 -10.32 -9.07 -3.27
CA PHE A 55 -9.43 -8.09 -3.88
C PHE A 55 -8.38 -8.78 -4.75
N ASN A 56 -7.95 -8.12 -5.82
CA ASN A 56 -6.76 -8.51 -6.53
C ASN A 56 -5.52 -8.13 -5.69
N GLY A 57 -4.39 -8.76 -6.03
CA GLY A 57 -3.11 -8.29 -5.50
C GLY A 57 -2.84 -6.90 -6.06
N PHE A 58 -2.53 -5.94 -5.18
CA PHE A 58 -2.20 -4.55 -5.49
C PHE A 58 -3.35 -3.64 -5.93
N ASP A 59 -4.60 -4.04 -5.68
CA ASP A 59 -5.66 -3.05 -5.51
C ASP A 59 -5.37 -2.21 -4.26
N ASP A 60 -5.97 -1.01 -4.17
CA ASP A 60 -5.78 -0.08 -3.05
C ASP A 60 -5.95 -0.75 -1.68
N ALA A 61 -6.99 -1.58 -1.52
CA ALA A 61 -7.22 -2.30 -0.28
C ALA A 61 -6.06 -3.23 0.11
N CYS A 62 -5.44 -3.89 -0.88
CA CYS A 62 -4.29 -4.77 -0.66
C CYS A 62 -3.03 -3.98 -0.31
N LEU A 63 -2.82 -2.83 -0.95
CA LEU A 63 -1.71 -1.92 -0.63
C LEU A 63 -1.83 -1.39 0.81
N VAL A 64 -3.04 -0.97 1.20
CA VAL A 64 -3.33 -0.50 2.57
C VAL A 64 -3.12 -1.62 3.58
N ALA A 65 -3.52 -2.86 3.28
CA ALA A 65 -3.25 -4.00 4.14
C ALA A 65 -1.75 -4.25 4.32
N LEU A 66 -0.96 -4.19 3.25
CA LEU A 66 0.51 -4.29 3.31
C LEU A 66 1.13 -3.20 4.19
N ALA A 67 0.68 -1.96 4.06
CA ALA A 67 1.14 -0.85 4.87
C ALA A 67 0.82 -1.04 6.36
N LYS A 68 -0.42 -1.38 6.70
CA LYS A 68 -0.87 -1.53 8.09
C LYS A 68 -0.24 -2.76 8.78
N VAL A 69 -0.15 -3.88 8.07
CA VAL A 69 0.21 -5.19 8.66
C VAL A 69 1.72 -5.43 8.59
N ALA A 70 2.32 -5.22 7.43
CA ALA A 70 3.73 -5.48 7.19
C ALA A 70 4.61 -4.22 7.35
N GLY A 71 4.02 -3.02 7.34
CA GLY A 71 4.78 -1.77 7.41
C GLY A 71 5.56 -1.47 6.13
N VAL A 72 5.06 -1.98 4.99
CA VAL A 72 5.68 -1.83 3.69
C VAL A 72 4.72 -1.13 2.72
N PHE A 73 5.29 -0.30 1.85
CA PHE A 73 4.56 0.64 1.00
C PHE A 73 4.98 0.48 -0.47
N PRO A 74 4.08 0.73 -1.44
CA PRO A 74 4.43 0.69 -2.85
C PRO A 74 5.40 1.81 -3.21
N LEU A 75 6.48 1.46 -3.90
CA LEU A 75 7.43 2.39 -4.51
C LEU A 75 7.34 2.42 -6.04
N ASP A 76 6.93 1.30 -6.63
CA ASP A 76 6.80 1.11 -8.08
C ASP A 76 6.01 -0.19 -8.33
N ILE A 77 4.94 -0.11 -9.12
CA ILE A 77 4.13 -1.25 -9.53
C ILE A 77 4.21 -1.36 -11.05
N ARG A 78 4.70 -2.51 -11.54
CA ARG A 78 4.80 -2.78 -12.98
C ARG A 78 4.08 -4.05 -13.37
N THR A 79 3.22 -3.96 -14.37
CA THR A 79 2.63 -5.11 -15.04
C THR A 79 3.67 -5.76 -15.95
N GLU A 80 4.11 -6.98 -15.61
CA GLU A 80 5.00 -7.79 -16.47
C GLU A 80 4.20 -8.56 -17.55
N ALA A 81 2.97 -8.97 -17.22
CA ALA A 81 2.01 -9.62 -18.12
C ALA A 81 0.59 -9.41 -17.58
N ALA A 82 -0.45 -9.80 -18.35
CA ALA A 82 -1.86 -9.59 -18.00
C ALA A 82 -2.27 -10.03 -16.58
N ASP A 83 -1.56 -11.01 -15.99
CA ASP A 83 -1.81 -11.55 -14.66
C ASP A 83 -0.58 -11.50 -13.73
N LYS A 84 0.47 -10.76 -14.09
CA LYS A 84 1.73 -10.74 -13.35
C LYS A 84 2.19 -9.33 -13.06
N PHE A 85 2.41 -9.06 -11.79
CA PHE A 85 2.88 -7.77 -11.30
C PHE A 85 4.22 -7.96 -10.61
N LYS A 86 5.11 -7.01 -10.89
CA LYS A 86 6.35 -6.81 -10.16
C LYS A 86 6.16 -5.56 -9.32
N VAL A 87 6.25 -5.74 -8.01
CA VAL A 87 6.02 -4.66 -7.05
C VAL A 87 7.26 -4.43 -6.25
N HIS A 88 7.72 -3.18 -6.24
CA HIS A 88 8.77 -2.73 -5.37
C HIS A 88 8.14 -2.17 -4.10
N LEU A 89 8.45 -2.81 -2.97
CA LEU A 89 7.99 -2.38 -1.66
C LEU A 89 9.16 -1.77 -0.86
N GLY A 90 8.86 -0.71 -0.13
CA GLY A 90 9.80 -0.01 0.75
C GLY A 90 9.21 0.27 2.13
N SER A 91 10.00 0.94 2.97
CA SER A 91 9.51 1.48 4.24
C SER A 91 8.63 2.72 4.06
N ALA A 92 7.99 3.19 5.14
CA ALA A 92 7.29 4.47 5.16
C ALA A 92 8.22 5.64 4.78
N MET A 93 9.49 5.61 5.21
CA MET A 93 10.48 6.61 4.83
C MET A 93 10.75 6.60 3.32
N ASP A 94 10.90 5.41 2.73
CA ASP A 94 11.13 5.28 1.29
C ASP A 94 9.93 5.79 0.48
N ALA A 95 8.71 5.50 0.93
CA ALA A 95 7.49 5.97 0.26
C ALA A 95 7.29 7.48 0.38
N LEU A 96 7.47 8.06 1.58
CA LEU A 96 7.38 9.51 1.79
C LEU A 96 8.44 10.31 1.04
N THR A 97 9.57 9.68 0.72
CA THR A 97 10.66 10.29 -0.08
C THR A 97 10.65 9.84 -1.54
N SER A 98 9.65 9.04 -1.94
CA SER A 98 9.49 8.61 -3.33
C SER A 98 9.15 9.77 -4.24
N ALA A 99 9.41 9.59 -5.53
CA ALA A 99 9.15 10.62 -6.52
C ALA A 99 7.64 10.94 -6.60
N PRO A 100 7.26 12.19 -6.94
CA PRO A 100 5.84 12.60 -6.99
C PRO A 100 4.98 11.83 -8.01
N ASP A 101 5.61 11.10 -8.93
CA ASP A 101 4.96 10.26 -9.94
C ASP A 101 4.65 8.84 -9.44
N ASN A 102 4.99 8.50 -8.19
CA ASN A 102 4.52 7.30 -7.51
C ASN A 102 3.03 7.44 -7.12
N ALA A 103 2.16 7.42 -8.12
CA ALA A 103 0.71 7.59 -7.97
C ALA A 103 0.10 6.54 -7.03
N ASP A 104 0.57 5.29 -7.09
CA ASP A 104 0.11 4.19 -6.22
C ASP A 104 0.25 4.51 -4.72
N PHE A 105 1.20 5.37 -4.35
CA PHE A 105 1.35 5.87 -2.99
C PHE A 105 0.65 7.22 -2.79
N TRP A 106 0.97 8.22 -3.62
CA TRP A 106 0.55 9.61 -3.37
C TRP A 106 -0.94 9.86 -3.58
N ASP A 107 -1.59 9.12 -4.49
CA ASP A 107 -3.01 9.28 -4.79
C ASP A 107 -3.90 8.46 -3.84
N ASN A 108 -3.30 7.60 -3.00
CA ASN A 108 -4.00 6.81 -2.00
C ASN A 108 -3.87 7.43 -0.60
N PRO A 109 -4.92 8.12 -0.09
CA PRO A 109 -4.84 8.88 1.16
C PRO A 109 -4.59 7.98 2.39
N ASP A 110 -5.09 6.75 2.39
CA ASP A 110 -4.89 5.82 3.51
C ASP A 110 -3.43 5.36 3.62
N LEU A 111 -2.74 5.17 2.49
CA LEU A 111 -1.31 4.88 2.48
C LEU A 111 -0.49 6.06 2.99
N VAL A 112 -0.85 7.26 2.55
CA VAL A 112 -0.20 8.49 2.99
C VAL A 112 -0.38 8.70 4.49
N GLU A 113 -1.60 8.57 5.03
CA GLU A 113 -1.87 8.66 6.47
C GLU A 113 -1.13 7.58 7.28
N GLU A 114 -1.11 6.33 6.80
CA GLU A 114 -0.38 5.26 7.49
C GLU A 114 1.14 5.49 7.47
N ALA A 115 1.70 6.03 6.38
CA ALA A 115 3.11 6.41 6.32
C ALA A 115 3.43 7.56 7.28
N LYS A 116 2.57 8.59 7.37
CA LYS A 116 2.71 9.69 8.35
C LYS A 116 2.69 9.18 9.77
N ARG A 117 1.77 8.26 10.09
CA ARG A 117 1.65 7.66 11.42
C ARG A 117 2.92 6.94 11.83
N ARG A 118 3.61 6.31 10.86
CA ARG A 118 4.87 5.58 11.08
C ARG A 118 6.09 6.51 11.13
N GLU A 119 6.10 7.58 10.34
CA GLU A 119 7.23 8.51 10.21
C GLU A 119 6.82 9.98 10.48
N PRO A 120 6.30 10.29 11.69
CA PRO A 120 5.70 11.60 11.96
C PRO A 120 6.70 12.76 11.94
N LYS A 121 7.98 12.49 12.22
CA LYS A 121 9.04 13.52 12.16
C LYS A 121 9.38 13.87 10.72
N LEU A 122 9.59 12.85 9.88
CA LEU A 122 9.89 13.03 8.47
C LEU A 122 8.75 13.75 7.76
N TRP A 123 7.50 13.40 8.07
CA TRP A 123 6.33 14.09 7.51
C TRP A 123 6.36 15.60 7.79
N ARG A 124 6.63 16.01 9.04
CA ARG A 124 6.75 17.43 9.41
C ARG A 124 7.84 18.14 8.60
N ASP A 125 8.97 17.49 8.37
CA ASP A 125 10.06 18.05 7.57
C ASP A 125 9.65 18.22 6.09
N ILE A 126 8.87 17.28 5.56
CA ILE A 126 8.30 17.36 4.21
C ILE A 126 7.30 18.52 4.11
N GLU A 127 6.35 18.62 5.05
CA GLU A 127 5.38 19.71 5.10
C GLU A 127 6.06 21.08 5.15
N MET A 128 7.10 21.21 5.99
CA MET A 128 7.87 22.44 6.10
C MET A 128 8.54 22.81 4.76
N LYS A 129 9.19 21.83 4.09
CA LYS A 129 9.79 22.04 2.76
C LYS A 129 8.76 22.42 1.71
N MET A 130 7.59 21.79 1.72
CA MET A 130 6.50 22.11 0.79
C MET A 130 5.99 23.53 1.01
N ARG A 131 5.80 23.94 2.27
CA ARG A 131 5.39 25.30 2.63
C ARG A 131 6.42 26.35 2.21
N ASP A 132 7.70 26.08 2.45
CA ASP A 132 8.79 26.97 2.03
C ASP A 132 8.86 27.10 0.50
N ALA A 133 8.60 26.00 -0.22
CA ALA A 133 8.55 26.00 -1.68
C ALA A 133 7.35 26.82 -2.21
N ALA A 134 6.17 26.68 -1.60
CA ALA A 134 4.97 27.44 -1.96
C ALA A 134 5.19 28.95 -1.72
N ARG A 135 5.75 29.31 -0.57
CA ARG A 135 6.11 30.69 -0.24
C ARG A 135 7.12 31.29 -1.23
N LYS A 136 8.13 30.53 -1.64
CA LYS A 136 9.10 30.96 -2.66
C LYS A 136 8.48 31.14 -4.06
N ARG A 137 7.36 30.48 -4.35
CA ARG A 137 6.62 30.60 -5.61
C ARG A 137 5.58 31.74 -5.60
N GLY A 138 5.42 32.44 -4.48
CA GLY A 138 4.48 33.57 -4.35
C GLY A 138 3.02 33.14 -4.40
N TRP A 139 2.71 31.93 -3.90
CA TRP A 139 1.37 31.35 -3.89
C TRP A 139 0.67 31.46 -2.52
N ASP A 140 1.11 32.38 -1.66
CA ASP A 140 0.44 32.73 -0.40
C ASP A 140 -0.69 33.75 -0.63
#